data_AF-A0A9P9BKT8-F1
#
_entry.id   AF-A0A9P9BKT8-F1
#
_cell.length_a   1.000
_cell.length_b   1.000
_cell.length_c   1.000
_cell.angle_alpha   90.00
_cell.angle_beta   90.00
_cell.angle_gamma   90.00
#
_symmetry.space_group_name_H-M   'P 1'
#
loop_
_entity.id
_entity.type
_entity.pdbx_description
1 polymer ?
#
loop_
_entity_poly.entity_id
_entity_poly.type
_entity_poly.pdbx_seq_one_letter_code
_entity_poly.pdbx_strand_id
1 'polypeptide(L)'
;MISSRLSGDHDIEAKPFLPIQVVVIGASIGSGHTSAALELQRRLENDGVNTEYHDILDALPILIRIMLRELYAPLVTFAPLLFSWLMVAWEIESSWMIQVGLWTASDRRVLAWIQDKQAIVTTHAIATQIVGRLKDRAKHDVPIASYHCDAGIHPLQLHHSVSLNLVPASIAALACRSYGHGATVIAPLVRPRFREPIHDLTRCRLKESLRLCSSAPVIILAAGSLGIGNIVGTVHDILREMDTARLLVPR
;
A
#
# COMPACT_ATOMS: atom_id res chain seq x y z
N MET A 1 -19.65 68.68 23.18
CA MET A 1 -20.33 68.03 24.32
C MET A 1 -21.24 66.95 23.76
N ILE A 2 -21.28 65.76 24.39
CA ILE A 2 -21.94 64.50 23.99
C ILE A 2 -21.06 63.68 23.01
N SER A 3 -20.22 62.70 23.43
CA SER A 3 -20.50 61.35 24.02
C SER A 3 -21.34 60.50 23.06
N SER A 4 -21.11 59.23 22.69
CA SER A 4 -20.33 58.12 23.23
C SER A 4 -20.51 56.92 22.29
N ARG A 5 -19.53 56.02 22.27
CA ARG A 5 -19.61 54.54 22.13
C ARG A 5 -20.40 53.95 20.95
N LEU A 6 -19.72 53.12 20.18
CA LEU A 6 -19.98 51.67 20.17
C LEU A 6 -18.69 50.95 19.74
N SER A 7 -17.99 50.47 20.77
CA SER A 7 -17.03 49.38 20.70
C SER A 7 -17.76 48.09 20.32
N GLY A 8 -17.26 47.40 19.31
CA GLY A 8 -17.68 46.06 18.94
C GLY A 8 -16.49 45.31 18.37
N ASP A 9 -15.58 44.91 19.25
CA ASP A 9 -14.64 43.82 18.97
C ASP A 9 -15.49 42.56 18.75
N HIS A 10 -15.72 42.24 17.49
CA HIS A 10 -16.02 40.88 17.11
C HIS A 10 -14.69 40.18 16.88
N ASP A 11 -14.04 39.79 17.99
CA ASP A 11 -13.08 38.69 17.98
C ASP A 11 -13.83 37.46 17.50
N ILE A 12 -13.74 37.21 16.18
CA ILE A 12 -14.05 35.90 15.62
C ILE A 12 -12.94 35.00 16.14
N GLU A 13 -13.20 34.42 17.31
CA GLU A 13 -12.39 33.35 17.88
C GLU A 13 -12.33 32.25 16.81
N ALA A 14 -11.23 32.20 16.07
CA ALA A 14 -10.97 31.20 15.07
C ALA A 14 -10.94 29.86 15.82
N LYS A 15 -12.06 29.11 15.76
CA LYS A 15 -12.09 27.74 16.24
C LYS A 15 -10.87 27.04 15.66
N PRO A 16 -9.94 26.53 16.48
CA PRO A 16 -8.81 25.79 15.94
C PRO A 16 -9.41 24.66 15.10
N PHE A 17 -9.06 24.63 13.80
CA PHE A 17 -9.46 23.52 12.94
C PHE A 17 -8.95 22.25 13.62
N LEU A 18 -9.88 21.42 14.09
CA LEU A 18 -9.50 20.11 14.60
C LEU A 18 -8.76 19.40 13.47
N PRO A 19 -7.56 18.86 13.75
CA PRO A 19 -6.77 18.19 12.73
C PRO A 19 -7.59 17.09 12.06
N ILE A 20 -7.54 17.05 10.73
CA ILE A 20 -8.23 16.05 9.91
C ILE A 20 -7.79 14.66 10.39
N GLN A 21 -8.74 13.76 10.66
CA GLN A 21 -8.46 12.38 11.05
C GLN A 21 -8.63 11.47 9.84
N VAL A 22 -7.53 10.81 9.46
CA VAL A 22 -7.51 9.87 8.34
C VAL A 22 -7.14 8.49 8.88
N VAL A 23 -7.86 7.47 8.43
CA VAL A 23 -7.48 6.08 8.70
C VAL A 23 -6.82 5.48 7.47
N VAL A 24 -5.65 4.87 7.67
CA VAL A 24 -4.90 4.16 6.63
C VAL A 24 -5.01 2.67 6.90
N ILE A 25 -5.57 1.92 5.95
CA ILE A 25 -5.79 0.47 6.09
C ILE A 25 -4.93 -0.28 5.08
N GLY A 26 -3.90 -0.97 5.57
CA GLY A 26 -3.00 -1.81 4.77
C GLY A 26 -3.24 -3.30 4.99
N ALA A 27 -2.28 -4.11 4.56
CA ALA A 27 -2.24 -5.54 4.84
C ALA A 27 -0.79 -6.01 5.00
N SER A 28 -0.47 -6.73 6.07
CA SER A 28 0.86 -7.35 6.24
C SER A 28 1.04 -8.65 5.42
N ILE A 29 0.66 -8.59 4.15
CA ILE A 29 0.96 -9.63 3.15
C ILE A 29 2.18 -9.14 2.35
N GLY A 30 3.35 -9.68 2.66
CA GLY A 30 4.62 -9.07 2.22
C GLY A 30 4.85 -7.68 2.84
N SER A 31 5.81 -6.93 2.30
CA SER A 31 6.21 -5.62 2.85
C SER A 31 5.73 -4.42 2.03
N GLY A 32 5.28 -4.62 0.79
CA GLY A 32 4.95 -3.53 -0.13
C GLY A 32 3.79 -2.66 0.35
N HIS A 33 2.65 -3.28 0.64
CA HIS A 33 1.43 -2.59 1.08
C HIS A 33 1.61 -1.87 2.42
N THR A 34 2.25 -2.54 3.39
CA THR A 34 2.58 -1.94 4.69
C THR A 34 3.57 -0.79 4.54
N SER A 35 4.61 -0.93 3.72
CA SER A 35 5.60 0.15 3.53
C SER A 35 4.97 1.38 2.88
N ALA A 36 4.09 1.19 1.90
CA ALA A 36 3.34 2.28 1.28
C ALA A 36 2.38 2.96 2.28
N ALA A 37 1.66 2.17 3.09
CA ALA A 37 0.75 2.70 4.11
C ALA A 37 1.49 3.54 5.17
N LEU A 38 2.61 3.03 5.69
CA LEU A 38 3.42 3.74 6.68
C LEU A 38 4.10 4.98 6.10
N GLU A 39 4.54 4.94 4.84
CA GLU A 39 5.08 6.15 4.18
C GLU A 39 3.99 7.18 3.90
N LEU A 40 2.77 6.76 3.56
CA LEU A 40 1.62 7.67 3.45
C LEU A 40 1.32 8.33 4.79
N GLN A 41 1.22 7.51 5.85
CA GLN A 41 0.99 7.96 7.21
C GLN A 41 1.99 9.05 7.60
N ARG A 42 3.29 8.77 7.43
CA ARG A 42 4.37 9.71 7.73
C ARG A 42 4.25 11.03 6.97
N ARG A 43 3.80 11.02 5.71
CA ARG A 43 3.62 12.24 4.92
C ARG A 43 2.42 13.05 5.38
N LEU A 44 1.30 12.38 5.63
CA LEU A 44 0.09 13.03 6.16
C LEU A 44 0.36 13.67 7.52
N GLU A 45 1.04 12.96 8.43
CA GLU A 45 1.42 13.49 9.75
C GLU A 45 2.36 14.69 9.64
N ASN A 46 3.32 14.65 8.72
CA ASN A 46 4.18 15.80 8.43
C ASN A 46 3.41 17.02 7.90
N ASP A 47 2.27 16.80 7.25
CA ASP A 47 1.39 17.84 6.73
C ASP A 47 0.31 18.27 7.77
N GLY A 48 0.42 17.80 9.03
CA GLY A 48 -0.47 18.16 10.13
C GLY A 48 -1.80 17.38 10.15
N VAL A 49 -1.90 16.29 9.39
CA VAL A 49 -3.05 15.37 9.41
C VAL A 49 -2.82 14.30 10.47
N ASN A 50 -3.83 14.07 11.31
CA ASN A 50 -3.76 12.97 12.27
C ASN A 50 -4.14 11.67 11.58
N THR A 51 -3.31 10.65 11.75
CA THR A 51 -3.51 9.37 11.07
C THR A 51 -3.49 8.19 12.02
N GLU A 52 -4.29 7.18 11.69
CA GLU A 52 -4.30 5.88 12.37
C GLU A 52 -4.09 4.76 11.34
N TYR A 53 -3.15 3.86 11.61
CA TYR A 53 -2.90 2.70 10.75
C TYR A 53 -3.55 1.44 11.31
N HIS A 54 -4.24 0.70 10.44
CA HIS A 54 -4.72 -0.64 10.74
C HIS A 54 -4.30 -1.65 9.68
N ASP A 55 -4.01 -2.87 10.13
CA ASP A 55 -3.81 -4.00 9.26
C ASP A 55 -5.14 -4.74 9.06
N ILE A 56 -5.63 -4.82 7.82
CA ILE A 56 -6.91 -5.47 7.53
C ILE A 56 -6.94 -6.93 7.99
N LEU A 57 -5.79 -7.60 8.07
CA LEU A 57 -5.70 -8.98 8.55
C LEU A 57 -6.14 -9.12 10.02
N ASP A 58 -6.05 -8.05 10.82
CA ASP A 58 -6.53 -8.02 12.21
C ASP A 58 -8.06 -7.91 12.32
N ALA A 59 -8.77 -7.66 11.21
CA ALA A 59 -10.23 -7.71 11.16
C ALA A 59 -10.74 -9.06 10.62
N LEU A 60 -9.88 -9.89 10.04
CA LEU A 60 -10.28 -11.17 9.46
C LEU A 60 -10.31 -12.29 10.51
N PRO A 61 -11.11 -13.34 10.31
CA PRO A 61 -11.05 -14.54 11.15
C PRO A 61 -9.64 -15.15 11.14
N ILE A 62 -9.23 -15.71 12.28
CA ILE A 62 -7.86 -16.17 12.53
C ILE A 62 -7.32 -17.14 11.47
N LEU A 63 -8.16 -18.06 10.99
CA LEU A 63 -7.75 -19.04 9.98
C LEU A 63 -7.40 -18.38 8.64
N ILE A 64 -8.18 -17.38 8.23
CA ILE A 64 -7.93 -16.62 6.99
C ILE A 64 -6.69 -15.76 7.14
N ARG A 65 -6.52 -15.12 8.30
CA ARG A 65 -5.30 -14.37 8.61
C ARG A 65 -4.05 -15.25 8.47
N ILE A 66 -4.08 -16.44 9.07
CA ILE A 66 -2.97 -17.41 8.96
C ILE A 66 -2.75 -17.81 7.50
N MET A 67 -3.82 -18.13 6.77
CA MET A 67 -3.72 -18.49 5.36
C MET A 67 -3.07 -17.39 4.51
N LEU A 68 -3.52 -16.15 4.65
CA LEU A 68 -2.99 -15.02 3.88
C LEU A 68 -1.55 -14.68 4.26
N ARG A 69 -1.18 -14.81 5.53
CA ARG A 69 0.16 -14.45 6.02
C ARG A 69 1.21 -15.52 5.76
N GLU A 70 0.86 -16.78 6.05
CA GLU A 70 1.81 -17.88 6.10
C GLU A 70 1.77 -18.76 4.84
N LEU A 71 0.59 -18.93 4.22
CA LEU A 71 0.42 -19.85 3.08
C LEU A 71 0.52 -19.15 1.71
N TYR A 72 0.42 -17.81 1.66
CA TYR A 72 0.58 -17.04 0.42
C TYR A 72 1.95 -17.26 -0.24
N ALA A 73 3.05 -17.04 0.50
CA ALA A 73 4.40 -17.15 -0.07
C ALA A 73 4.72 -18.59 -0.56
N PRO A 74 4.43 -19.65 0.22
CA PRO A 74 4.57 -21.03 -0.25
C PRO A 74 3.73 -21.33 -1.48
N LEU A 75 2.48 -20.89 -1.53
CA LEU A 75 1.59 -21.13 -2.67
C LEU A 75 2.15 -20.52 -3.97
N VAL A 76 2.57 -19.25 -3.91
CA VAL A 76 3.18 -18.56 -5.05
C VAL A 76 4.49 -19.21 -5.47
N THR A 77 5.29 -19.69 -4.51
CA THR A 77 6.62 -20.25 -4.75
C THR A 77 6.56 -21.67 -5.32
N PHE A 78 5.76 -22.55 -4.71
CA PHE A 78 5.77 -23.99 -4.99
C PHE A 78 4.64 -24.45 -5.89
N ALA A 79 3.55 -23.66 -6.01
CA ALA A 79 2.42 -23.98 -6.86
C ALA A 79 1.98 -22.75 -7.70
N PRO A 80 2.88 -22.15 -8.50
CA PRO A 80 2.58 -20.92 -9.25
C PRO A 80 1.45 -21.09 -10.27
N LEU A 81 1.27 -22.30 -10.84
CA LEU A 81 0.15 -22.59 -11.75
C LEU A 81 -1.19 -22.58 -11.01
N LEU A 82 -1.24 -23.15 -9.81
CA LEU A 82 -2.43 -23.11 -8.96
C LEU A 82 -2.74 -21.68 -8.53
N PHE A 83 -1.71 -20.92 -8.14
CA PHE A 83 -1.87 -19.51 -7.81
C PHE A 83 -2.39 -18.71 -9.01
N SER A 84 -1.82 -18.91 -10.20
CA SER A 84 -2.26 -18.24 -11.43
C SER A 84 -3.70 -18.60 -11.76
N TRP A 85 -4.07 -19.89 -11.63
CA TRP A 85 -5.45 -20.34 -11.83
C TRP A 85 -6.42 -19.72 -10.82
N LEU A 86 -6.04 -19.64 -9.53
CA LEU A 86 -6.83 -18.97 -8.50
C LEU A 86 -7.01 -17.48 -8.81
N MET A 87 -5.96 -16.79 -9.26
CA MET A 87 -6.03 -15.38 -9.65
C MET A 87 -6.94 -15.17 -10.86
N VAL A 88 -6.83 -16.00 -11.91
CA VAL A 88 -7.71 -15.92 -13.09
C VAL A 88 -9.16 -16.25 -12.73
N ALA A 89 -9.40 -17.27 -11.91
CA ALA A 89 -10.74 -17.58 -11.40
C ALA A 89 -11.32 -16.40 -10.60
N TRP A 90 -10.49 -15.73 -9.80
CA TRP A 90 -10.84 -14.51 -9.08
C TRP A 90 -11.13 -13.30 -9.97
N GLU A 91 -10.53 -13.20 -11.14
CA GLU A 91 -10.82 -12.14 -12.12
C GLU A 91 -12.12 -12.39 -12.89
N ILE A 92 -12.37 -13.64 -13.31
CA ILE A 92 -13.54 -14.02 -14.12
C ILE A 92 -14.79 -14.05 -13.27
N GLU A 93 -14.70 -14.65 -12.08
CA GLU A 93 -15.78 -14.66 -11.11
C GLU A 93 -15.61 -13.49 -10.13
N SER A 94 -15.84 -12.26 -10.59
CA SER A 94 -16.09 -11.09 -9.72
C SER A 94 -17.37 -11.24 -8.88
N SER A 95 -17.72 -12.48 -8.51
CA SER A 95 -19.04 -12.98 -8.20
C SER A 95 -19.09 -13.28 -6.70
N TRP A 96 -19.82 -12.43 -5.98
CA TRP A 96 -20.60 -12.63 -4.74
C TRP A 96 -20.14 -13.62 -3.63
N MET A 97 -19.53 -14.78 -3.91
CA MET A 97 -19.18 -15.83 -2.93
C MET A 97 -18.14 -15.38 -1.90
N ILE A 98 -17.14 -14.58 -2.32
CA ILE A 98 -16.18 -13.97 -1.39
C ILE A 98 -16.84 -12.78 -0.65
N GLN A 99 -17.91 -12.21 -1.20
CA GLN A 99 -18.54 -11.00 -0.67
C GLN A 99 -19.38 -11.19 0.59
N VAL A 100 -19.86 -12.41 0.87
CA VAL A 100 -20.90 -12.61 1.91
C VAL A 100 -20.36 -13.29 3.17
N GLY A 101 -19.48 -14.30 3.05
CA GLY A 101 -19.02 -15.07 4.21
C GLY A 101 -17.80 -14.49 4.92
N LEU A 102 -16.78 -14.10 4.16
CA LEU A 102 -15.49 -13.67 4.72
C LEU A 102 -15.55 -12.25 5.31
N TRP A 103 -16.26 -11.35 4.62
CA TRP A 103 -16.22 -9.93 4.92
C TRP A 103 -17.22 -9.48 5.99
N THR A 104 -18.32 -10.20 6.20
CA THR A 104 -19.27 -9.89 7.29
C THR A 104 -18.63 -10.02 8.68
N ALA A 105 -17.71 -10.97 8.83
CA ALA A 105 -16.96 -11.15 10.09
C ALA A 105 -16.05 -9.96 10.42
N SER A 106 -15.56 -9.23 9.40
CA SER A 106 -14.71 -8.04 9.57
C SER A 106 -15.48 -6.73 9.76
N ASP A 107 -16.77 -6.68 9.42
CA ASP A 107 -17.56 -5.44 9.34
C ASP A 107 -17.53 -4.64 10.62
N ARG A 108 -17.82 -5.29 11.76
CA ARG A 108 -17.88 -4.60 13.05
C ARG A 108 -16.54 -3.95 13.42
N ARG A 109 -15.43 -4.61 13.12
CA ARG A 109 -14.10 -4.14 13.48
C ARG A 109 -13.63 -3.02 12.56
N VAL A 110 -13.88 -3.15 11.25
CA VAL A 110 -13.58 -2.08 10.28
C VAL A 110 -14.45 -0.85 10.53
N LEU A 111 -15.74 -1.02 10.86
CA LEU A 111 -16.61 0.11 11.23
C LEU A 111 -16.09 0.86 12.45
N ALA A 112 -15.56 0.15 13.45
CA ALA A 112 -14.95 0.79 14.62
C ALA A 112 -13.69 1.58 14.27
N TRP A 113 -12.87 1.10 13.33
CA TRP A 113 -11.66 1.79 12.87
C TRP A 113 -11.92 3.07 12.10
N ILE A 114 -13.00 3.09 11.31
CA ILE A 114 -13.36 4.25 10.49
C ILE A 114 -14.31 5.21 11.22
N GLN A 115 -14.73 4.86 12.44
CA GLN A 115 -15.58 5.72 13.25
C GLN A 115 -14.84 7.04 13.54
N ASP A 116 -15.56 8.15 13.42
CA ASP A 116 -15.06 9.51 13.69
C ASP A 116 -13.91 9.96 12.76
N LYS A 117 -13.68 9.26 11.64
CA LYS A 117 -12.69 9.62 10.61
C LYS A 117 -13.33 10.41 9.48
N GLN A 118 -12.57 11.34 8.91
CA GLN A 118 -13.01 12.17 7.78
C GLN A 118 -12.58 11.61 6.42
N ALA A 119 -11.60 10.70 6.37
CA ALA A 119 -11.24 9.97 5.15
C ALA A 119 -10.64 8.60 5.45
N ILE A 120 -10.79 7.68 4.50
CA ILE A 120 -10.18 6.35 4.52
C ILE A 120 -9.20 6.25 3.36
N VAL A 121 -7.98 5.78 3.62
CA VAL A 121 -7.03 5.41 2.57
C VAL A 121 -6.69 3.93 2.67
N THR A 122 -6.87 3.17 1.59
CA THR A 122 -6.50 1.75 1.54
C THR A 122 -5.25 1.56 0.71
N THR A 123 -4.38 0.62 1.10
CA THR A 123 -3.22 0.21 0.28
C THR A 123 -3.32 -1.24 -0.20
N HIS A 124 -4.44 -1.92 0.06
CA HIS A 124 -4.66 -3.32 -0.27
C HIS A 124 -6.10 -3.62 -0.70
N ALA A 125 -6.26 -4.52 -1.68
CA ALA A 125 -7.55 -4.85 -2.30
C ALA A 125 -8.62 -5.30 -1.29
N ILE A 126 -8.27 -6.17 -0.34
CA ILE A 126 -9.22 -6.65 0.69
C ILE A 126 -9.79 -5.49 1.49
N ALA A 127 -8.95 -4.53 1.89
CA ALA A 127 -9.42 -3.34 2.61
C ALA A 127 -10.35 -2.51 1.73
N THR A 128 -9.98 -2.28 0.46
CA THR A 128 -10.79 -1.55 -0.52
C THR A 128 -12.18 -2.18 -0.69
N GLN A 129 -12.26 -3.50 -0.85
CA GLN A 129 -13.53 -4.21 -1.01
C GLN A 129 -14.40 -4.14 0.25
N ILE A 130 -13.82 -4.28 1.44
CA ILE A 130 -14.59 -4.22 2.68
C ILE A 130 -15.17 -2.82 2.92
N VAL A 131 -14.36 -1.77 2.82
CA VAL A 131 -14.85 -0.39 3.04
C VAL A 131 -15.80 0.06 1.93
N GLY A 132 -15.54 -0.34 0.67
CA GLY A 132 -16.46 -0.09 -0.44
C GLY A 132 -17.83 -0.73 -0.21
N ARG A 133 -17.88 -2.03 0.11
CA ARG A 133 -19.14 -2.73 0.40
C ARG A 133 -19.87 -2.15 1.62
N LEU A 134 -19.15 -1.74 2.66
CA LEU A 134 -19.75 -1.08 3.83
C LEU A 134 -20.41 0.25 3.43
N LYS A 135 -19.78 1.02 2.53
CA LYS A 135 -20.36 2.24 1.96
C LYS A 135 -21.61 1.95 1.13
N ASP A 136 -21.59 0.93 0.27
CA ASP A 136 -22.76 0.54 -0.54
C ASP A 136 -23.96 0.13 0.32
N ARG A 137 -23.69 -0.44 1.50
CA ARG A 137 -24.70 -0.81 2.50
C ARG A 137 -25.10 0.36 3.41
N ALA A 138 -24.71 1.59 3.06
CA ALA A 138 -24.94 2.80 3.81
C ALA A 138 -24.50 2.72 5.29
N LYS A 139 -23.41 1.99 5.58
CA LYS A 139 -22.87 1.88 6.95
C LYS A 139 -21.93 3.02 7.33
N HIS A 140 -21.44 3.77 6.34
CA HIS A 140 -20.73 5.03 6.52
C HIS A 140 -20.79 5.84 5.22
N ASP A 141 -20.50 7.14 5.29
CA ASP A 141 -20.36 8.00 4.11
C ASP A 141 -18.94 8.58 3.93
N VAL A 142 -18.00 8.17 4.79
CA VAL A 142 -16.60 8.61 4.72
C VAL A 142 -16.01 8.40 3.31
N PRO A 143 -15.34 9.40 2.71
CA PRO A 143 -14.70 9.26 1.40
C PRO A 143 -13.54 8.25 1.45
N ILE A 144 -13.38 7.50 0.35
CA ILE A 144 -12.39 6.43 0.24
C ILE A 144 -11.40 6.77 -0.87
N ALA A 145 -10.11 6.78 -0.55
CA ALA A 145 -9.02 6.73 -1.53
C ALA A 145 -8.33 5.36 -1.50
N SER A 146 -7.90 4.86 -2.64
CA SER A 146 -7.13 3.63 -2.74
C SER A 146 -5.80 3.89 -3.43
N TYR A 147 -4.71 3.53 -2.77
CA TYR A 147 -3.37 3.52 -3.36
C TYR A 147 -3.00 2.11 -3.82
N HIS A 148 -2.80 1.97 -5.12
CA HIS A 148 -2.43 0.71 -5.75
C HIS A 148 -0.92 0.57 -5.76
N CYS A 149 -0.38 -0.44 -5.08
CA CYS A 149 1.06 -0.65 -5.00
C CYS A 149 1.64 -1.28 -6.28
N ASP A 150 0.78 -1.90 -7.10
CA ASP A 150 1.17 -2.70 -8.25
C ASP A 150 0.95 -1.96 -9.58
N ALA A 151 1.79 -2.26 -10.57
CA ALA A 151 1.58 -1.77 -11.93
C ALA A 151 0.54 -2.59 -12.71
N GLY A 152 0.38 -3.87 -12.36
CA GLY A 152 -0.66 -4.74 -12.87
C GLY A 152 -1.93 -4.55 -12.04
N ILE A 153 -2.86 -3.75 -12.55
CA ILE A 153 -4.15 -3.54 -11.90
C ILE A 153 -5.08 -4.71 -12.25
N HIS A 154 -5.74 -5.25 -11.23
CA HIS A 154 -6.78 -6.26 -11.35
C HIS A 154 -8.13 -5.71 -10.86
N PRO A 155 -9.28 -6.19 -11.36
CA PRO A 155 -10.61 -5.70 -10.97
C PRO A 155 -10.86 -5.71 -9.46
N LEU A 156 -10.34 -6.71 -8.73
CA LEU A 156 -10.50 -6.81 -7.28
C LEU A 156 -9.86 -5.67 -6.48
N GLN A 157 -8.90 -4.95 -7.06
CA GLN A 157 -8.32 -3.76 -6.43
C GLN A 157 -9.27 -2.56 -6.51
N LEU A 158 -10.25 -2.59 -7.42
CA LEU A 158 -11.13 -1.48 -7.73
C LEU A 158 -12.52 -1.69 -7.12
N HIS A 159 -13.13 -0.59 -6.70
CA HIS A 159 -14.49 -0.59 -6.18
C HIS A 159 -15.18 0.72 -6.55
N HIS A 160 -16.46 0.68 -6.90
CA HIS A 160 -17.17 1.84 -7.45
C HIS A 160 -17.38 2.97 -6.42
N SER A 161 -17.51 2.64 -5.14
CA SER A 161 -17.58 3.63 -4.05
C SER A 161 -16.22 4.23 -3.64
N VAL A 162 -15.11 3.85 -4.30
CA VAL A 162 -13.81 4.53 -4.14
C VAL A 162 -13.83 5.85 -4.91
N SER A 163 -13.64 6.95 -4.18
CA SER A 163 -13.66 8.30 -4.73
C SER A 163 -12.37 8.67 -5.47
N LEU A 164 -11.25 8.04 -5.12
CA LEU A 164 -9.94 8.34 -5.69
C LEU A 164 -9.05 7.10 -5.79
N ASN A 165 -8.66 6.70 -7.00
CA ASN A 165 -7.62 5.70 -7.21
C ASN A 165 -6.29 6.39 -7.49
N LEU A 166 -5.25 6.01 -6.75
CA LEU A 166 -3.88 6.53 -6.87
C LEU A 166 -2.98 5.41 -7.35
N VAL A 167 -2.22 5.65 -8.42
CA VAL A 167 -1.36 4.64 -9.05
C VAL A 167 0.05 5.18 -9.30
N PRO A 168 1.10 4.34 -9.23
CA PRO A 168 2.50 4.79 -9.37
C PRO A 168 2.94 4.99 -10.82
N ALA A 169 2.15 4.53 -11.80
CA ALA A 169 2.54 4.51 -13.21
C ALA A 169 1.34 4.74 -14.15
N SER A 170 1.62 5.29 -15.33
CA SER A 170 0.61 5.53 -16.37
C SER A 170 -0.03 4.25 -16.90
N ILE A 171 0.71 3.15 -16.95
CA ILE A 171 0.19 1.83 -17.36
C ILE A 171 -0.89 1.31 -16.41
N ALA A 172 -0.72 1.53 -15.10
CA ALA A 172 -1.73 1.19 -14.12
C ALA A 172 -2.98 2.07 -14.27
N ALA A 173 -2.82 3.36 -14.57
CA ALA A 173 -3.96 4.23 -14.84
C ALA A 173 -4.74 3.82 -16.10
N LEU A 174 -4.05 3.34 -17.15
CA LEU A 174 -4.67 2.76 -18.34
C LEU A 174 -5.47 1.51 -17.98
N ALA A 175 -4.92 0.62 -17.16
CA ALA A 175 -5.61 -0.58 -16.70
C ALA A 175 -6.85 -0.27 -15.83
N CYS A 176 -6.78 0.72 -14.92
CA CYS A 176 -7.98 1.19 -14.21
C CYS A 176 -9.08 1.65 -15.19
N ARG A 177 -8.71 2.41 -16.23
CA ARG A 177 -9.66 2.90 -17.23
C ARG A 177 -10.27 1.78 -18.07
N SER A 178 -9.53 0.72 -18.41
CA SER A 178 -10.11 -0.43 -19.11
C SER A 178 -11.17 -1.16 -18.28
N TYR A 179 -11.13 -1.02 -16.95
CA TYR A 179 -12.17 -1.52 -16.04
C TYR A 179 -13.24 -0.46 -15.70
N GLY A 180 -13.25 0.70 -16.35
CA GLY A 180 -14.26 1.74 -16.13
C GLY A 180 -13.98 2.66 -14.92
N HIS A 181 -12.78 2.63 -14.35
CA HIS A 181 -12.41 3.46 -13.20
C HIS A 181 -11.39 4.54 -13.57
N GLY A 182 -11.60 5.76 -13.06
CA GLY A 182 -10.61 6.83 -13.10
C GLY A 182 -9.48 6.58 -12.10
N ALA A 183 -8.26 6.98 -12.45
CA ALA A 183 -7.09 6.92 -11.58
C ALA A 183 -6.14 8.10 -11.82
N THR A 184 -5.53 8.58 -10.74
CA THR A 184 -4.53 9.65 -10.76
C THR A 184 -3.14 9.03 -10.61
N VAL A 185 -2.25 9.34 -11.56
CA VAL A 185 -0.86 8.93 -11.49
C VAL A 185 -0.13 9.81 -10.48
N ILE A 186 0.52 9.20 -9.50
CA ILE A 186 1.32 9.88 -8.49
C ILE A 186 2.71 9.26 -8.38
N ALA A 187 3.66 9.99 -7.81
CA ALA A 187 4.96 9.43 -7.50
C ALA A 187 4.82 8.27 -6.48
N PRO A 188 5.55 7.15 -6.65
CA PRO A 188 5.50 6.02 -5.73
C PRO A 188 5.68 6.43 -4.26
N LEU A 189 4.92 5.80 -3.36
CA LEU A 189 5.05 5.94 -1.91
C LEU A 189 6.27 5.17 -1.39
N VAL A 190 7.44 5.74 -1.65
CA VAL A 190 8.73 5.29 -1.10
C VAL A 190 9.26 6.29 -0.09
N ARG A 191 10.08 5.81 0.86
CA ARG A 191 10.74 6.66 1.85
C ARG A 191 11.58 7.75 1.16
N PRO A 192 11.74 8.95 1.76
CA PRO A 192 12.48 10.07 1.17
C PRO A 192 13.88 9.71 0.64
N ARG A 193 14.61 8.85 1.37
CA ARG A 193 15.94 8.34 0.99
C ARG A 193 16.03 7.73 -0.41
N PHE A 194 14.91 7.24 -0.96
CA PHE A 194 14.87 6.65 -2.30
C PHE A 194 14.65 7.67 -3.42
N ARG A 195 14.37 8.93 -3.06
CA ARG A 195 14.17 10.05 -4.00
C ARG A 195 15.39 10.97 -4.06
N GLU A 196 16.25 10.92 -3.04
CA GLU A 196 17.45 11.73 -2.96
C GLU A 196 18.50 11.21 -3.95
N PRO A 197 19.11 12.08 -4.78
CA PRO A 197 20.20 11.68 -5.65
C PRO A 197 21.39 11.20 -4.82
N ILE A 198 21.99 10.08 -5.23
CA ILE A 198 23.18 9.53 -4.59
C ILE A 198 24.42 10.16 -5.23
N HIS A 199 25.20 10.86 -4.41
CA HIS A 199 26.49 11.42 -4.83
C HIS A 199 27.54 10.33 -5.06
N ASP A 200 28.45 10.54 -6.02
CA ASP A 200 29.49 9.56 -6.37
C ASP A 200 30.37 9.17 -5.17
N LEU A 201 30.72 10.13 -4.29
CA LEU A 201 31.47 9.86 -3.06
C LEU A 201 30.73 8.87 -2.14
N THR A 202 29.41 9.00 -2.00
CA THR A 202 28.59 8.08 -1.22
C THR A 202 28.60 6.69 -1.85
N ARG A 203 28.52 6.61 -3.19
CA ARG A 203 28.61 5.35 -3.92
C ARG A 203 29.97 4.67 -3.74
N CYS A 204 31.07 5.43 -3.82
CA CYS A 204 32.42 4.93 -3.59
C CYS A 204 32.59 4.38 -2.17
N ARG A 205 32.16 5.14 -1.16
CA ARG A 205 32.21 4.71 0.26
C ARG A 205 31.37 3.46 0.51
N LEU A 206 30.19 3.37 -0.10
CA LEU A 206 29.34 2.18 0.03
C LEU A 206 30.03 0.95 -0.60
N LYS A 207 30.58 1.08 -1.81
CA LYS A 207 31.34 -0.02 -2.44
C LYS A 207 32.51 -0.45 -1.56
N GLU A 208 33.28 0.48 -1.01
CA GLU A 208 34.39 0.20 -0.09
C GLU A 208 33.92 -0.54 1.17
N SER A 209 32.83 -0.07 1.82
CA SER A 209 32.26 -0.72 3.01
C SER A 209 31.78 -2.15 2.74
N LEU A 210 31.31 -2.42 1.52
CA LEU A 210 30.88 -3.73 1.05
C LEU A 210 32.03 -4.56 0.46
N ARG A 211 33.27 -4.05 0.49
CA ARG A 211 34.47 -4.68 -0.10
C ARG A 211 34.31 -4.97 -1.60
N LEU A 212 33.57 -4.12 -2.30
CA LEU A 212 33.36 -4.17 -3.74
C LEU A 212 34.40 -3.31 -4.47
N CYS A 213 34.87 -3.78 -5.62
CA CYS A 213 35.77 -3.01 -6.46
C CYS A 213 35.06 -1.77 -7.03
N SER A 214 35.70 -0.61 -6.97
CA SER A 214 35.14 0.67 -7.41
C SER A 214 34.82 0.69 -8.90
N SER A 215 35.63 0.03 -9.73
CA SER A 215 35.46 -0.03 -11.20
C SER A 215 34.63 -1.22 -11.68
N ALA A 216 34.41 -2.26 -10.86
CA ALA A 216 33.66 -3.43 -11.29
C ALA A 216 32.14 -3.18 -11.34
N PRO A 217 31.43 -3.81 -12.30
CA PRO A 217 29.97 -3.84 -12.28
C PRO A 217 29.47 -4.56 -11.02
N VAL A 218 28.33 -4.11 -10.51
CA VAL A 218 27.67 -4.71 -9.35
C VAL A 218 26.29 -5.16 -9.78
N ILE A 219 26.00 -6.44 -9.60
CA ILE A 219 24.67 -7.00 -9.80
C ILE A 219 23.95 -7.00 -8.45
N ILE A 220 22.75 -6.43 -8.40
CA ILE A 220 21.88 -6.47 -7.23
C ILE A 220 20.71 -7.38 -7.57
N LEU A 221 20.60 -8.50 -6.85
CA LEU A 221 19.45 -9.38 -6.92
C LEU A 221 18.48 -9.03 -5.78
N ALA A 222 17.37 -8.39 -6.12
CA ALA A 222 16.32 -8.04 -5.16
C ALA A 222 15.09 -8.94 -5.37
N ALA A 223 14.79 -9.79 -4.40
CA ALA A 223 13.68 -10.76 -4.47
C ALA A 223 12.47 -10.38 -3.59
N GLY A 224 12.38 -9.09 -3.22
CA GLY A 224 11.37 -8.59 -2.30
C GLY A 224 11.47 -9.20 -0.89
N SER A 225 10.53 -8.84 -0.01
CA SER A 225 10.57 -9.27 1.40
C SER A 225 10.22 -10.74 1.63
N LEU A 226 9.61 -11.40 0.65
CA LEU A 226 9.22 -12.80 0.75
C LEU A 226 10.22 -13.74 0.05
N GLY A 227 11.21 -13.20 -0.67
CA GLY A 227 12.21 -14.01 -1.37
C GLY A 227 11.60 -14.97 -2.39
N ILE A 228 10.51 -14.59 -3.04
CA ILE A 228 9.80 -15.45 -3.99
C ILE A 228 10.61 -15.60 -5.27
N GLY A 229 10.66 -16.83 -5.80
CA GLY A 229 11.33 -17.17 -7.05
C GLY A 229 12.59 -18.02 -6.86
N ASN A 230 13.23 -18.41 -7.97
CA ASN A 230 14.43 -19.26 -7.96
C ASN A 230 15.71 -18.44 -7.69
N ILE A 231 15.79 -17.77 -6.54
CA ILE A 231 16.93 -16.91 -6.18
C ILE A 231 18.24 -17.70 -6.23
N VAL A 232 18.25 -18.88 -5.63
CA VAL A 232 19.45 -19.73 -5.53
C VAL A 232 19.92 -20.14 -6.93
N GLY A 233 19.00 -20.60 -7.79
CA GLY A 233 19.34 -20.93 -9.17
C GLY A 233 19.85 -19.72 -9.95
N THR A 234 19.21 -18.55 -9.82
CA THR A 234 19.67 -17.32 -10.45
C THR A 234 21.07 -16.92 -10.01
N VAL A 235 21.38 -17.01 -8.71
CA VAL A 235 22.73 -16.74 -8.20
C VAL A 235 23.74 -17.75 -8.77
N HIS A 236 23.38 -19.03 -8.81
CA HIS A 236 24.24 -20.09 -9.35
C HIS A 236 24.55 -19.88 -10.82
N ASP A 237 23.56 -19.52 -11.62
CA ASP A 237 23.73 -19.21 -13.05
C ASP A 237 24.62 -17.97 -13.24
N ILE A 238 24.46 -16.93 -12.43
CA ILE A 238 25.35 -15.75 -12.47
C ILE A 238 26.79 -16.12 -12.11
N LEU A 239 27.00 -16.91 -11.05
CA LEU A 239 28.34 -17.31 -10.60
C LEU A 239 29.04 -18.23 -11.61
N ARG A 240 28.30 -19.02 -12.39
CA ARG A 240 28.85 -19.86 -13.46
C ARG A 240 29.37 -19.05 -14.63
N GLU A 241 28.68 -17.97 -14.99
CA GLU A 241 29.03 -17.12 -16.12
C GLU A 241 30.05 -16.01 -15.76
N MET A 242 30.29 -15.78 -14.46
CA MET A 242 31.15 -14.71 -13.96
C MET A 242 32.17 -15.21 -12.94
N ASP A 243 33.37 -15.57 -13.41
CA ASP A 243 34.48 -16.09 -12.58
C ASP A 243 34.88 -15.17 -11.41
N THR A 244 34.62 -13.86 -11.51
CA THR A 244 34.97 -12.85 -10.49
C THR A 244 33.80 -12.42 -9.61
N ALA A 245 32.60 -12.95 -9.83
CA ALA A 245 31.43 -12.55 -9.06
C ALA A 245 31.53 -13.02 -7.59
N ARG A 246 31.11 -12.16 -6.67
CA ARG A 246 31.05 -12.46 -5.23
C ARG A 246 29.64 -12.24 -4.73
N LEU A 247 29.09 -13.22 -4.01
CA LEU A 247 27.80 -13.11 -3.37
C LEU A 247 27.94 -12.32 -2.06
N LEU A 248 27.20 -11.23 -1.94
CA LEU A 248 27.01 -10.49 -0.70
C LEU A 248 25.54 -10.62 -0.29
N VAL A 249 25.28 -11.25 0.86
CA VAL A 249 23.95 -11.29 1.47
C VAL A 249 23.96 -10.31 2.64
N PRO A 250 23.37 -9.10 2.51
CA PRO A 250 23.25 -8.19 3.63
C PRO A 250 22.43 -8.85 4.74
N ARG A 251 22.92 -8.75 5.98
CA ARG A 251 22.18 -9.18 7.18
C ARG A 251 21.08 -8.18 7.52
#